data_AF-A0AAU9TSU3-F1
#
_entry.id   AF-A0AAU9TSU3-F1
#
_cell.length_a   1.000
_cell.length_b   1.000
_cell.length_c   1.000
_cell.angle_alpha   90.00
_cell.angle_beta   90.00
_cell.angle_gamma   90.00
#
_symmetry.space_group_name_H-M   'P 1'
#
loop_
_entity.id
_entity.type
_entity.pdbx_description
1 polymer ?
#
loop_
_entity_poly.entity_id
_entity_poly.type
_entity_poly.pdbx_seq_one_letter_code
_entity_poly.pdbx_strand_id
1 'polypeptide(L)'
;MSRFEGRNQIVEEERLTIFTNLPSFMKATLQLNLHVSFSHNIFLSSAYWLLDISNDPRVNYEAFSLVNGGVGVRLTTLGQQCAAFTALCTMIGFVKDITAQNVEVGLKRWKAGLESQFLPDLLNELVKKDIWNCLAAQKKMVYSDVRRRELILRAYLAMKDDLTEQMPLVKAVFTQLNLEYDFAYLMSIQYMHDFILSGNQALILPNLRRDAKAFKEVIDAVRSSEGANFPLCRLIDKNKHPNLNHSLYPELYAVSLLWAKETKKVGMNYKVNKSIADRSIDLRIARELITQDAKVVPPISAEDRIWLRSVGCEIDEEEVIKNLKRTDMRRLGIIDTEES
;
A
#
# COMPACT_ATOMS: atom_id res chain seq x y z
N MET A 1 -49.87 -41.81 18.31
CA MET A 1 -48.84 -41.14 17.48
C MET A 1 -49.55 -40.09 16.64
N SER A 2 -49.44 -38.81 16.99
CA SER A 2 -49.67 -37.64 16.11
C SER A 2 -49.73 -36.38 16.98
N ARG A 3 -48.56 -35.79 17.25
CA ARG A 3 -48.37 -34.41 17.75
C ARG A 3 -46.93 -33.97 17.46
N PHE A 4 -46.53 -33.93 16.19
CA PHE A 4 -45.21 -33.39 15.81
C PHE A 4 -45.17 -32.94 14.34
N GLU A 5 -46.15 -32.16 13.88
CA GLU A 5 -46.09 -31.55 12.52
C GLU A 5 -46.35 -30.02 12.51
N GLY A 6 -46.46 -29.38 13.67
CA GLY A 6 -46.82 -27.95 13.76
C GLY A 6 -45.68 -26.95 14.00
N ARG A 7 -44.41 -27.36 13.99
CA ARG A 7 -43.27 -26.46 14.33
C ARG A 7 -42.27 -26.20 13.21
N ASN A 8 -42.34 -26.92 12.09
CA ASN A 8 -41.44 -26.68 10.96
C ASN A 8 -42.02 -25.74 9.89
N GLN A 9 -43.33 -25.51 9.85
CA GLN A 9 -43.93 -24.55 8.91
C GLN A 9 -43.77 -23.08 9.33
N ILE A 10 -43.67 -22.79 10.64
CA ILE A 10 -43.51 -21.40 11.13
C ILE A 10 -42.05 -20.91 10.95
N VAL A 11 -41.08 -21.83 10.86
CA VAL A 11 -39.66 -21.48 10.61
C VAL A 11 -39.38 -21.30 9.10
N GLU A 12 -40.23 -21.82 8.22
CA GLU A 12 -40.13 -21.57 6.77
C GLU A 12 -40.81 -20.27 6.34
N GLU A 13 -41.91 -19.85 6.98
CA GLU A 13 -42.54 -18.55 6.68
C GLU A 13 -41.72 -17.34 7.19
N GLU A 14 -40.95 -17.46 8.28
CA GLU A 14 -40.00 -16.41 8.67
C GLU A 14 -38.74 -16.37 7.80
N ARG A 15 -38.40 -17.45 7.07
CA ARG A 15 -37.34 -17.43 6.05
C ARG A 15 -37.80 -16.85 4.71
N LEU A 16 -39.10 -16.87 4.42
CA LEU A 16 -39.67 -16.34 3.18
C LEU A 16 -40.12 -14.88 3.27
N THR A 17 -40.20 -14.30 4.48
CA THR A 17 -40.61 -12.89 4.67
C THR A 17 -39.42 -11.91 4.82
N ILE A 18 -38.18 -12.39 4.71
CA ILE A 18 -36.95 -11.55 4.74
C ILE A 18 -36.55 -11.06 3.33
N PHE A 19 -37.26 -11.48 2.28
CA PHE A 19 -36.89 -11.18 0.89
C PHE A 19 -37.67 -10.04 0.24
N THR A 20 -38.58 -9.35 0.91
CA THR A 20 -39.43 -8.32 0.26
C THR A 20 -38.84 -6.91 0.23
N ASN A 21 -37.79 -6.62 1.01
CA ASN A 21 -37.21 -5.27 1.14
C ASN A 21 -35.71 -5.16 0.77
N LEU A 22 -35.21 -6.02 -0.13
CA LEU A 22 -33.93 -5.77 -0.79
C LEU A 22 -34.16 -4.99 -2.12
N PRO A 23 -33.34 -3.97 -2.44
CA PRO A 23 -33.26 -3.43 -3.81
C PRO A 23 -33.25 -4.54 -4.85
N SER A 24 -33.96 -4.33 -5.96
CA SER A 24 -34.05 -5.24 -7.12
C SER A 24 -32.70 -5.78 -7.58
N PHE A 25 -31.61 -5.02 -7.42
CA PHE A 25 -30.24 -5.47 -7.69
C PHE A 25 -29.75 -6.55 -6.71
N MET A 26 -30.02 -6.42 -5.41
CA MET A 26 -29.60 -7.41 -4.40
C MET A 26 -30.47 -8.68 -4.39
N LYS A 27 -31.74 -8.58 -4.82
CA LYS A 27 -32.55 -9.78 -5.16
C LYS A 27 -31.90 -10.57 -6.30
N ALA A 28 -31.36 -9.89 -7.32
CA ALA A 28 -30.65 -10.53 -8.41
C ALA A 28 -29.32 -11.16 -7.99
N THR A 29 -28.61 -10.57 -7.01
CA THR A 29 -27.29 -11.05 -6.55
C THR A 29 -27.36 -12.30 -5.66
N LEU A 30 -28.49 -12.56 -4.98
CA LEU A 30 -28.59 -13.61 -3.97
C LEU A 30 -29.48 -14.80 -4.35
N GLN A 31 -30.39 -14.67 -5.33
CA GLN A 31 -31.38 -15.72 -5.61
C GLN A 31 -31.18 -16.52 -6.90
N LEU A 32 -30.32 -16.11 -7.83
CA LEU A 32 -30.28 -16.77 -9.14
C LEU A 32 -28.84 -16.99 -9.58
N ASN A 33 -28.53 -18.22 -10.00
CA ASN A 33 -27.39 -18.60 -10.85
C ASN A 33 -27.42 -17.80 -12.17
N LEU A 34 -27.29 -16.48 -12.11
CA LEU A 34 -27.36 -15.57 -13.22
C LEU A 34 -26.19 -14.59 -13.12
N HIS A 35 -25.42 -14.58 -14.20
CA HIS A 35 -24.57 -13.49 -14.64
C HIS A 35 -25.24 -12.12 -14.42
N VAL A 36 -25.06 -11.50 -13.26
CA VAL A 36 -25.35 -10.08 -13.09
C VAL A 36 -24.13 -9.32 -13.61
N SER A 37 -24.32 -8.59 -14.70
CA SER A 37 -23.34 -7.59 -15.12
C SER A 37 -23.29 -6.52 -14.03
N PHE A 38 -22.28 -6.57 -13.15
CA PHE A 38 -21.87 -5.36 -12.46
C PHE A 38 -21.66 -4.29 -13.52
N SER A 39 -22.23 -3.10 -13.39
CA SER A 39 -21.84 -1.98 -14.25
C SER A 39 -20.71 -1.22 -13.57
N HIS A 40 -19.86 -0.55 -14.34
CA HIS A 40 -18.76 0.26 -13.79
C HIS A 40 -19.27 1.35 -12.82
N ASN A 41 -20.54 1.77 -12.97
CA ASN A 41 -21.20 2.72 -12.08
C ASN A 41 -21.39 2.17 -10.66
N ILE A 42 -21.61 0.86 -10.47
CA ILE A 42 -21.80 0.26 -9.14
C ILE A 42 -20.55 0.39 -8.26
N PHE A 43 -19.37 0.23 -8.86
CA PHE A 43 -18.09 0.37 -8.16
C PHE A 43 -17.89 1.80 -7.65
N LEU A 44 -18.13 2.78 -8.53
CA LEU A 44 -18.00 4.20 -8.19
C LEU A 44 -19.07 4.65 -7.19
N SER A 45 -20.34 4.25 -7.39
CA SER A 45 -21.44 4.58 -6.50
C SER A 45 -21.24 4.01 -5.09
N SER A 46 -20.62 2.83 -4.97
CA SER A 46 -20.26 2.26 -3.67
C SER A 46 -19.18 3.09 -2.95
N ALA A 47 -18.18 3.60 -3.68
CA ALA A 47 -17.19 4.54 -3.12
C ALA A 47 -17.83 5.88 -2.73
N TYR A 48 -18.75 6.41 -3.53
CA TYR A 48 -19.49 7.64 -3.20
C TYR A 48 -20.39 7.50 -1.98
N TRP A 49 -21.02 6.34 -1.81
CA TRP A 49 -21.80 6.02 -0.62
C TRP A 49 -20.92 5.95 0.64
N LEU A 50 -19.78 5.25 0.56
CA LEU A 50 -18.85 5.12 1.68
C LEU A 50 -18.33 6.49 2.17
N LEU A 51 -18.13 7.42 1.24
CA LEU A 51 -17.56 8.74 1.48
C LEU A 51 -18.60 9.84 1.68
N ASP A 52 -19.89 9.50 1.74
CA ASP A 52 -21.01 10.43 1.91
C ASP A 52 -21.04 11.59 0.88
N ILE A 53 -20.58 11.33 -0.34
CA ILE A 53 -20.58 12.31 -1.46
C ILE A 53 -21.59 11.95 -2.55
N SER A 54 -22.58 11.12 -2.21
CA SER A 54 -23.60 10.66 -3.17
C SER A 54 -24.51 11.79 -3.68
N ASN A 55 -24.59 12.92 -2.96
CA ASN A 55 -25.36 14.11 -3.32
C ASN A 55 -24.51 15.21 -3.99
N ASP A 56 -23.23 14.97 -4.27
CA ASP A 56 -22.37 15.97 -4.91
C ASP A 56 -22.85 16.22 -6.36
N PRO A 57 -23.19 17.47 -6.74
CA PRO A 57 -23.74 17.78 -8.07
C PRO A 57 -22.73 17.54 -9.21
N ARG A 58 -21.44 17.37 -8.91
CA ARG A 58 -20.40 17.01 -9.87
C ARG A 58 -20.37 15.51 -10.16
N VAL A 59 -21.07 14.73 -9.34
CA VAL A 59 -21.21 13.29 -9.51
C VAL A 59 -22.49 13.05 -10.30
N ASN A 60 -22.35 12.56 -11.54
CA ASN A 60 -23.46 11.92 -12.23
C ASN A 60 -23.72 10.58 -11.54
N TYR A 61 -24.49 10.65 -10.46
CA TYR A 61 -24.96 9.51 -9.72
C TYR A 61 -26.06 8.86 -10.58
N GLU A 62 -25.73 7.80 -11.33
CA GLU A 62 -26.71 6.74 -11.52
C GLU A 62 -26.85 6.13 -10.14
N ALA A 63 -27.80 6.68 -9.40
CA ALA A 63 -28.05 6.21 -8.07
C ALA A 63 -28.20 4.70 -8.11
N PHE A 64 -27.76 4.05 -7.03
CA PHE A 64 -28.66 3.07 -6.46
C PHE A 64 -30.00 3.80 -6.22
N SER A 65 -30.81 3.95 -7.27
CA SER A 65 -32.21 4.30 -7.20
C SER A 65 -32.90 3.06 -6.66
N LEU A 66 -32.60 2.79 -5.41
CA LEU A 66 -33.61 2.39 -4.48
C LEU A 66 -34.63 3.51 -4.47
N VAL A 67 -35.70 3.30 -5.24
CA VAL A 67 -36.98 4.02 -5.23
C VAL A 67 -37.20 4.95 -6.42
N ASN A 68 -38.08 4.48 -7.30
CA ASN A 68 -39.08 5.31 -7.97
C ASN A 68 -39.74 6.23 -6.93
N GLY A 69 -39.30 7.48 -6.82
CA GLY A 69 -39.99 8.52 -6.05
C GLY A 69 -39.71 8.54 -4.55
N GLY A 70 -38.71 9.30 -4.13
CA GLY A 70 -38.78 10.13 -2.91
C GLY A 70 -38.79 9.46 -1.53
N VAL A 71 -38.68 8.14 -1.39
CA VAL A 71 -38.60 7.48 -0.08
C VAL A 71 -37.29 6.70 0.02
N GLY A 72 -36.31 7.24 0.74
CA GLY A 72 -35.00 6.59 0.91
C GLY A 72 -35.11 5.24 1.62
N VAL A 73 -35.00 4.14 0.86
CA VAL A 73 -34.90 2.80 1.46
C VAL A 73 -33.52 2.68 2.09
N ARG A 74 -33.48 2.54 3.42
CA ARG A 74 -32.25 2.19 4.14
C ARG A 74 -31.76 0.83 3.65
N LEU A 75 -30.48 0.75 3.27
CA LEU A 75 -29.84 -0.52 2.95
C LEU A 75 -29.95 -1.48 4.15
N THR A 76 -30.27 -2.74 3.88
CA THR A 76 -30.17 -3.81 4.90
C THR A 76 -28.72 -3.96 5.34
N THR A 77 -28.47 -4.56 6.51
CA THR A 77 -27.11 -4.80 7.02
C THR A 77 -26.24 -5.56 6.00
N LEU A 78 -26.82 -6.55 5.32
CA LEU A 78 -26.15 -7.29 4.24
C LEU A 78 -25.81 -6.38 3.04
N GLY A 79 -26.73 -5.50 2.66
CA GLY A 79 -26.50 -4.54 1.58
C GLY A 79 -25.45 -3.49 1.90
N GLN A 80 -25.40 -3.03 3.15
CA GLN A 80 -24.34 -2.14 3.63
C GLN A 80 -22.97 -2.82 3.56
N GLN A 81 -22.87 -4.08 3.99
CA GLN A 81 -21.62 -4.84 3.86
C GLN A 81 -21.22 -5.06 2.40
N CYS A 82 -22.17 -5.37 1.51
CA CYS A 82 -21.90 -5.51 0.08
C CYS A 82 -21.36 -4.21 -0.55
N ALA A 83 -22.01 -3.07 -0.26
CA ALA A 83 -21.56 -1.75 -0.71
C ALA A 83 -20.19 -1.39 -0.13
N ALA A 84 -19.97 -1.61 1.17
CA ALA A 84 -18.70 -1.34 1.84
C ALA A 84 -17.56 -2.19 1.27
N PHE A 85 -17.78 -3.48 1.02
CA PHE A 85 -16.79 -4.37 0.40
C PHE A 85 -16.48 -3.95 -1.05
N THR A 86 -17.51 -3.59 -1.82
CA THR A 86 -17.35 -3.08 -3.19
C THR A 86 -16.56 -1.77 -3.20
N ALA A 87 -16.83 -0.86 -2.26
CA ALA A 87 -16.10 0.39 -2.09
C ALA A 87 -14.63 0.12 -1.73
N LEU A 88 -14.38 -0.75 -0.74
CA LEU A 88 -13.03 -1.17 -0.35
C LEU A 88 -12.24 -1.69 -1.55
N CYS A 89 -12.80 -2.63 -2.32
CA CYS A 89 -12.13 -3.20 -3.50
C CYS A 89 -11.84 -2.13 -4.56
N THR A 90 -12.83 -1.28 -4.85
CA THR A 90 -12.70 -0.18 -5.81
C THR A 90 -11.57 0.77 -5.41
N MET A 91 -11.54 1.16 -4.14
CA MET A 91 -10.59 2.12 -3.60
C MET A 91 -9.18 1.53 -3.47
N ILE A 92 -9.03 0.26 -3.08
CA ILE A 92 -7.73 -0.46 -3.12
C ILE A 92 -7.15 -0.42 -4.55
N GLY A 93 -7.99 -0.53 -5.57
CA GLY A 93 -7.54 -0.50 -6.97
C GLY A 93 -6.93 0.83 -7.44
N PHE A 94 -7.04 1.91 -6.66
CA PHE A 94 -6.28 3.14 -6.93
C PHE A 94 -4.80 3.03 -6.61
N VAL A 95 -4.35 1.99 -5.87
CA VAL A 95 -2.95 1.78 -5.49
C VAL A 95 -2.42 0.39 -5.86
N LYS A 96 -3.29 -0.61 -5.97
CA LYS A 96 -2.95 -1.97 -6.43
C LYS A 96 -3.56 -2.23 -7.80
N ASP A 97 -2.84 -2.95 -8.66
CA ASP A 97 -3.46 -3.45 -9.89
C ASP A 97 -4.46 -4.56 -9.54
N ILE A 98 -5.71 -4.41 -9.95
CA ILE A 98 -6.78 -5.39 -9.73
C ILE A 98 -6.74 -6.42 -10.86
N THR A 99 -6.57 -7.69 -10.49
CA THR A 99 -6.49 -8.83 -11.42
C THR A 99 -7.25 -10.02 -10.85
N ALA A 100 -7.66 -10.97 -11.70
CA ALA A 100 -8.28 -12.21 -11.23
C ALA A 100 -7.36 -13.05 -10.32
N GLN A 101 -6.04 -12.82 -10.37
CA GLN A 101 -5.03 -13.61 -9.64
C GLN A 101 -4.76 -13.10 -8.22
N ASN A 102 -5.19 -11.88 -7.87
CA ASN A 102 -4.87 -11.25 -6.59
C ASN A 102 -6.11 -10.89 -5.74
N VAL A 103 -7.21 -11.62 -5.93
CA VAL A 103 -8.46 -11.54 -5.14
C VAL A 103 -8.19 -11.50 -3.63
N GLU A 104 -7.24 -12.30 -3.16
CA GLU A 104 -6.84 -12.40 -1.76
C GLU A 104 -6.47 -11.05 -1.11
N VAL A 105 -6.04 -10.06 -1.90
CA VAL A 105 -5.73 -8.72 -1.38
C VAL A 105 -6.97 -8.07 -0.77
N GLY A 106 -8.09 -8.04 -1.51
CA GLY A 106 -9.35 -7.47 -1.03
C GLY A 106 -9.97 -8.27 0.12
N LEU A 107 -9.95 -9.61 0.01
CA LEU A 107 -10.53 -10.50 1.02
C LEU A 107 -9.84 -10.38 2.39
N LYS A 108 -8.49 -10.37 2.40
CA LYS A 108 -7.74 -10.24 3.65
C LYS A 108 -7.99 -8.90 4.34
N ARG A 109 -8.06 -7.82 3.57
CA ARG A 109 -8.37 -6.49 4.09
C ARG A 109 -9.79 -6.43 4.64
N TRP A 110 -10.76 -6.96 3.92
CA TRP A 110 -12.14 -7.03 4.39
C TRP A 110 -12.25 -7.73 5.75
N LYS A 111 -11.70 -8.94 5.84
CA LYS A 111 -11.72 -9.73 7.07
C LYS A 111 -11.05 -9.00 8.24
N ALA A 112 -9.85 -8.46 8.03
CA ALA A 112 -9.14 -7.70 9.07
C ALA A 112 -9.90 -6.42 9.50
N GLY A 113 -10.57 -5.75 8.56
CA GLY A 113 -11.39 -4.59 8.84
C GLY A 113 -12.58 -4.93 9.74
N LEU A 114 -13.35 -5.95 9.38
CA LEU A 114 -14.49 -6.41 10.18
C LEU A 114 -14.06 -6.86 11.58
N GLU A 115 -12.97 -7.63 11.68
CA GLU A 115 -12.40 -8.08 12.96
C GLU A 115 -12.01 -6.89 13.85
N SER A 116 -11.40 -5.84 13.28
CA SER A 116 -11.00 -4.64 14.05
C SER A 116 -12.17 -3.88 14.68
N GLN A 117 -13.38 -4.07 14.17
CA GLN A 117 -14.60 -3.42 14.64
C GLN A 117 -15.59 -4.41 15.26
N PHE A 118 -15.17 -5.66 15.50
CA PHE A 118 -15.99 -6.74 16.05
C PHE A 118 -17.28 -7.01 15.26
N LEU A 119 -17.22 -6.87 13.93
CA LEU A 119 -18.36 -7.08 13.04
C LEU A 119 -18.38 -8.51 12.49
N PRO A 120 -19.54 -9.17 12.43
CA PRO A 120 -19.67 -10.44 11.73
C PRO A 120 -19.60 -10.23 10.22
N ASP A 121 -18.99 -11.17 9.51
CA ASP A 121 -19.00 -11.19 8.05
C ASP A 121 -20.27 -11.87 7.54
N LEU A 122 -21.15 -11.10 6.92
CA LEU A 122 -22.42 -11.59 6.38
C LEU A 122 -22.31 -11.94 4.89
N LEU A 123 -21.20 -11.60 4.24
CA LEU A 123 -21.02 -11.83 2.81
C LEU A 123 -20.45 -13.23 2.56
N ASN A 124 -21.09 -13.95 1.64
CA ASN A 124 -20.57 -15.22 1.14
C ASN A 124 -19.28 -14.99 0.32
N GLU A 125 -18.30 -15.90 0.44
CA GLU A 125 -17.05 -15.87 -0.32
C GLU A 125 -17.24 -15.82 -1.84
N LEU A 126 -18.27 -16.49 -2.38
CA LEU A 126 -18.59 -16.44 -3.81
C LEU A 126 -18.94 -15.02 -4.25
N VAL A 127 -19.80 -14.33 -3.49
CA VAL A 127 -20.19 -12.93 -3.77
C VAL A 127 -18.97 -12.01 -3.75
N LYS A 128 -18.07 -12.18 -2.77
CA LYS A 128 -16.85 -11.37 -2.68
C LYS A 128 -15.93 -11.60 -3.89
N LYS A 129 -15.75 -12.86 -4.30
CA LYS A 129 -14.95 -13.22 -5.48
C LYS A 129 -15.56 -12.65 -6.77
N ASP A 130 -16.87 -12.70 -6.91
CA ASP A 130 -17.57 -12.19 -8.09
C ASP A 130 -17.43 -10.66 -8.21
N ILE A 131 -17.59 -9.93 -7.09
CA ILE A 131 -17.35 -8.48 -7.04
C ILE A 131 -15.93 -8.16 -7.52
N TRP A 132 -14.92 -8.87 -7.01
CA TRP A 132 -13.53 -8.64 -7.39
C TRP A 132 -13.27 -8.95 -8.88
N ASN A 133 -13.76 -10.09 -9.36
CA ASN A 133 -13.59 -10.50 -10.75
C ASN A 133 -14.26 -9.52 -11.72
N CYS A 134 -15.44 -9.01 -11.35
CA CYS A 134 -16.12 -7.99 -12.14
C CYS A 134 -15.37 -6.66 -12.15
N LEU A 135 -14.82 -6.24 -11.01
CA LEU A 135 -13.96 -5.06 -10.94
C LEU A 135 -12.71 -5.23 -11.81
N ALA A 136 -12.06 -6.40 -11.77
CA ALA A 136 -10.91 -6.72 -12.61
C ALA A 136 -11.25 -6.62 -14.11
N ALA A 137 -12.42 -7.12 -14.51
CA ALA A 137 -12.91 -7.04 -15.89
C ALA A 137 -13.20 -5.59 -16.34
N GLN A 138 -13.62 -4.72 -15.41
CA GLN A 138 -14.08 -3.35 -15.70
C GLN A 138 -13.08 -2.27 -15.29
N LYS A 139 -11.89 -2.65 -14.84
CA LYS A 139 -10.89 -1.73 -14.27
C LYS A 139 -10.59 -0.54 -15.18
N LYS A 140 -10.54 -0.74 -16.51
CA LYS A 140 -10.31 0.34 -17.46
C LYS A 140 -11.42 1.40 -17.41
N MET A 141 -12.67 0.99 -17.27
CA MET A 141 -13.81 1.92 -17.18
C MET A 141 -13.84 2.63 -15.83
N VAL A 142 -13.61 1.90 -14.73
CA VAL A 142 -13.65 2.45 -13.37
C VAL A 142 -12.49 3.44 -13.12
N TYR A 143 -11.30 3.17 -13.64
CA TYR A 143 -10.08 3.92 -13.31
C TYR A 143 -9.58 4.88 -14.40
N SER A 144 -10.24 4.97 -15.56
CA SER A 144 -9.81 5.87 -16.64
C SER A 144 -10.14 7.35 -16.37
N ASP A 145 -11.18 7.64 -15.59
CA ASP A 145 -11.58 9.01 -15.29
C ASP A 145 -10.76 9.58 -14.12
N VAL A 146 -9.75 10.39 -14.48
CA VAL A 146 -8.86 11.07 -13.53
C VAL A 146 -9.63 12.00 -12.59
N ARG A 147 -10.68 12.68 -13.07
CA ARG A 147 -11.45 13.63 -12.26
C ARG A 147 -12.26 12.91 -11.18
N ARG A 148 -12.89 11.78 -11.52
CA ARG A 148 -13.61 10.96 -10.54
C ARG A 148 -12.68 10.36 -9.50
N ARG A 149 -11.51 9.87 -9.92
CA ARG A 149 -10.47 9.39 -9.00
C ARG A 149 -10.05 10.50 -8.04
N GLU A 150 -9.74 11.69 -8.55
CA GLU A 150 -9.34 12.83 -7.72
C GLU A 150 -10.43 13.20 -6.71
N LEU A 151 -11.69 13.26 -7.13
CA LEU A 151 -12.82 13.55 -6.25
C LEU A 151 -12.91 12.53 -5.10
N ILE A 152 -12.87 11.23 -5.40
CA ILE A 152 -12.96 10.16 -4.40
C ILE A 152 -11.78 10.25 -3.42
N LEU A 153 -10.56 10.45 -3.92
CA LEU A 153 -9.38 10.55 -3.06
C LEU A 153 -9.40 11.81 -2.19
N ARG A 154 -9.89 12.94 -2.69
CA ARG A 154 -10.04 14.16 -1.89
C ARG A 154 -11.09 14.00 -0.79
N ALA A 155 -12.23 13.38 -1.10
CA ALA A 155 -13.26 13.09 -0.12
C ALA A 155 -12.76 12.11 0.95
N TYR A 156 -12.02 11.07 0.55
CA TYR A 156 -11.32 10.19 1.50
C TYR A 156 -10.39 10.97 2.44
N LEU A 157 -9.53 11.84 1.90
CA LEU A 157 -8.59 12.61 2.71
C LEU A 157 -9.29 13.55 3.69
N ALA A 158 -10.43 14.14 3.30
CA ALA A 158 -11.22 15.00 4.19
C ALA A 158 -11.86 14.22 5.34
N MET A 159 -12.24 12.97 5.10
CA MET A 159 -12.93 12.12 6.06
C MET A 159 -11.98 11.31 6.97
N LYS A 160 -10.76 11.01 6.51
CA LYS A 160 -9.85 10.11 7.24
C LYS A 160 -9.44 10.63 8.62
N ASP A 161 -9.42 11.95 8.80
CA ASP A 161 -8.90 12.60 10.00
C ASP A 161 -9.93 12.65 11.14
N ASP A 162 -11.22 12.50 10.82
CA ASP A 162 -12.29 12.39 11.83
C ASP A 162 -13.36 11.39 11.39
N LEU A 163 -13.30 10.20 11.99
CA LEU A 163 -14.29 9.14 11.79
C LEU A 163 -15.27 9.03 12.95
N THR A 164 -15.28 9.96 13.90
CA THR A 164 -15.97 9.79 15.21
C THR A 164 -17.44 9.43 15.04
N GLU A 165 -18.14 10.15 14.17
CA GLU A 165 -19.59 9.99 13.91
C GLU A 165 -19.93 8.85 12.92
N GLN A 166 -18.91 8.17 12.39
CA GLN A 166 -19.11 7.18 11.33
C GLN A 166 -19.50 5.81 11.87
N MET A 167 -20.28 5.09 11.06
CA MET A 167 -20.69 3.72 11.35
C MET A 167 -19.46 2.80 11.51
N PRO A 168 -19.50 1.80 12.42
CA PRO A 168 -18.38 0.85 12.59
C PRO A 168 -17.92 0.20 11.29
N LEU A 169 -18.86 -0.09 10.38
CA LEU A 169 -18.53 -0.67 9.08
C LEU A 169 -17.69 0.28 8.19
N VAL A 170 -17.98 1.58 8.22
CA VAL A 170 -17.19 2.59 7.51
C VAL A 170 -15.79 2.71 8.13
N LYS A 171 -15.72 2.74 9.47
CA LYS A 171 -14.44 2.72 10.22
C LYS A 171 -13.58 1.51 9.88
N ALA A 172 -14.19 0.33 9.76
CA ALA A 172 -13.52 -0.90 9.34
C ALA A 172 -12.87 -0.74 7.96
N VAL A 173 -13.60 -0.21 6.98
CA VAL A 173 -13.08 0.02 5.63
C VAL A 173 -11.97 1.07 5.63
N PHE A 174 -12.19 2.21 6.28
CA PHE A 174 -11.20 3.30 6.36
C PHE A 174 -9.88 2.86 7.01
N THR A 175 -9.94 2.05 8.07
CA THR A 175 -8.74 1.51 8.73
C THR A 175 -7.89 0.70 7.75
N GLN A 176 -8.53 -0.08 6.87
CA GLN A 176 -7.83 -0.88 5.88
C GLN A 176 -7.34 -0.06 4.69
N LEU A 177 -8.11 0.95 4.26
CA LEU A 177 -7.67 1.89 3.23
C LEU A 177 -6.47 2.72 3.69
N ASN A 178 -6.44 3.14 4.96
CA ASN A 178 -5.29 3.84 5.53
C ASN A 178 -4.01 3.00 5.39
N LEU A 179 -4.07 1.70 5.68
CA LEU A 179 -2.92 0.80 5.51
C LEU A 179 -2.46 0.63 4.05
N GLU A 180 -3.35 0.80 3.08
CA GLU A 180 -3.03 0.67 1.65
C GLU A 180 -2.58 2.00 1.02
N TYR A 181 -3.09 3.12 1.54
CA TYR A 181 -2.81 4.45 1.03
C TYR A 181 -1.61 5.11 1.70
N ASP A 182 -1.31 4.75 2.95
CA ASP A 182 -0.14 5.24 3.65
C ASP A 182 1.14 4.88 2.88
N PHE A 183 1.93 5.90 2.53
CA PHE A 183 3.10 5.80 1.65
C PHE A 183 2.82 5.15 0.28
N ALA A 184 1.58 5.17 -0.21
CA ALA A 184 1.27 4.73 -1.56
C ALA A 184 2.13 5.50 -2.59
N TYR A 185 2.78 4.77 -3.48
CA TYR A 185 3.76 5.30 -4.46
C TYR A 185 5.04 5.91 -3.84
N LEU A 186 5.24 5.74 -2.54
CA LEU A 186 6.41 6.20 -1.80
C LEU A 186 7.12 5.07 -1.03
N MET A 187 6.61 3.84 -1.03
CA MET A 187 7.24 2.72 -0.29
C MET A 187 8.75 2.54 -0.56
N SER A 188 9.18 2.61 -1.83
CA SER A 188 10.61 2.54 -2.16
C SER A 188 11.41 3.71 -1.58
N ILE A 189 10.82 4.90 -1.57
CA ILE A 189 11.40 6.12 -1.00
C ILE A 189 11.50 5.98 0.52
N GLN A 190 10.48 5.40 1.15
CA GLN A 190 10.50 5.11 2.58
C GLN A 190 11.61 4.12 2.94
N TYR A 191 11.81 3.04 2.15
CA TYR A 191 12.92 2.10 2.40
C TYR A 191 14.30 2.74 2.24
N MET A 192 14.48 3.60 1.24
CA MET A 192 15.72 4.35 1.05
C MET A 192 16.02 5.26 2.24
N HIS A 193 15.01 5.99 2.72
CA HIS A 193 15.13 6.85 3.88
C HIS A 193 15.42 6.06 5.17
N ASP A 194 14.66 4.99 5.41
CA ASP A 194 14.87 4.09 6.55
C ASP A 194 16.27 3.48 6.55
N PHE A 195 16.79 3.12 5.37
CA PHE A 195 18.14 2.59 5.24
C PHE A 195 19.20 3.64 5.64
N ILE A 196 19.04 4.90 5.22
CA ILE A 196 19.94 5.98 5.63
C ILE A 196 19.90 6.16 7.15
N LEU A 197 18.71 6.21 7.74
CA LEU A 197 18.54 6.37 9.18
C LEU A 197 18.97 5.16 10.00
N SER A 198 19.13 4.00 9.37
CA SER A 198 19.62 2.79 10.05
C SER A 198 21.10 2.85 10.42
N GLY A 199 21.85 3.83 9.89
CA GLY A 199 23.28 3.93 10.11
C GLY A 199 24.08 2.76 9.53
N ASN A 200 23.54 2.05 8.54
CA ASN A 200 24.17 0.83 8.04
C ASN A 200 25.55 1.12 7.42
N GLN A 201 26.53 0.26 7.73
CA GLN A 201 27.91 0.41 7.26
C GLN A 201 28.06 0.44 5.74
N ALA A 202 27.12 -0.11 4.96
CA ALA A 202 27.15 0.01 3.51
C ALA A 202 27.22 1.47 3.03
N LEU A 203 26.71 2.45 3.82
CA LEU A 203 26.81 3.89 3.54
C LEU A 203 28.25 4.42 3.39
N ILE A 204 29.28 3.65 3.76
CA ILE A 204 30.69 4.01 3.48
C ILE A 204 31.03 4.00 1.98
N LEU A 205 30.26 3.27 1.17
CA LEU A 205 30.50 3.13 -0.26
C LEU A 205 30.30 4.49 -0.97
N PRO A 206 31.27 4.99 -1.75
CA PRO A 206 31.24 6.37 -2.26
C PRO A 206 30.01 6.72 -3.09
N ASN A 207 29.62 5.87 -4.05
CA ASN A 207 28.48 6.11 -4.92
C ASN A 207 27.17 6.11 -4.12
N LEU A 208 27.00 5.14 -3.22
CA LEU A 208 25.86 5.04 -2.33
C LEU A 208 25.76 6.25 -1.40
N ARG A 209 26.88 6.69 -0.83
CA ARG A 209 26.94 7.86 0.06
C ARG A 209 26.54 9.14 -0.65
N ARG A 210 27.04 9.36 -1.87
CA ARG A 210 26.68 10.52 -2.68
C ARG A 210 25.17 10.56 -2.94
N ASP A 211 24.61 9.43 -3.37
CA ASP A 211 23.18 9.31 -3.62
C ASP A 211 22.36 9.48 -2.34
N ALA A 212 22.83 8.94 -1.21
CA ALA A 212 22.20 9.09 0.09
C ALA A 212 22.16 10.54 0.59
N LYS A 213 23.26 11.30 0.44
CA LYS A 213 23.30 12.73 0.75
C LYS A 213 22.27 13.51 -0.07
N ALA A 214 22.34 13.38 -1.40
CA ALA A 214 21.44 14.08 -2.31
C ALA A 214 19.97 13.69 -2.08
N PHE A 215 19.68 12.42 -1.85
CA PHE A 215 18.33 11.95 -1.54
C PHE A 215 17.83 12.48 -0.20
N LYS A 216 18.69 12.50 0.83
CA LYS A 216 18.33 12.99 2.17
C LYS A 216 17.91 14.46 2.14
N GLU A 217 18.65 15.30 1.42
CA GLU A 217 18.29 16.71 1.24
C GLU A 217 16.91 16.87 0.58
N VAL A 218 16.66 16.10 -0.48
CA VAL A 218 15.37 16.17 -1.21
C VAL A 218 14.21 15.66 -0.35
N ILE A 219 14.36 14.52 0.34
CA ILE A 219 13.27 13.99 1.15
C ILE A 219 12.99 14.83 2.39
N ASP A 220 14.02 15.39 3.02
CA ASP A 220 13.84 16.28 4.17
C ASP A 220 13.11 17.56 3.73
N ALA A 221 13.52 18.18 2.61
CA ALA A 221 12.83 19.35 2.06
C ALA A 221 11.36 19.06 1.71
N VAL A 222 11.08 17.92 1.07
CA VAL A 222 9.71 17.54 0.72
C VAL A 222 8.88 17.25 1.97
N ARG A 223 9.41 16.52 2.96
CA ARG A 223 8.74 16.27 4.24
C ARG A 223 8.43 17.55 4.99
N SER A 224 9.36 18.51 5.01
CA SER A 224 9.12 19.83 5.59
C SER A 224 8.03 20.60 4.86
N SER A 225 7.96 20.51 3.52
CA SER A 225 6.94 21.21 2.73
C SER A 225 5.54 20.59 2.83
N GLU A 226 5.43 19.26 2.87
CA GLU A 226 4.16 18.53 2.90
C GLU A 226 3.62 18.33 4.33
N GLY A 227 4.51 18.36 5.33
CA GLY A 227 4.18 18.11 6.73
C GLY A 227 3.48 16.76 6.93
N ALA A 228 2.35 16.78 7.65
CA ALA A 228 1.55 15.58 7.91
C ALA A 228 0.99 14.91 6.63
N ASN A 229 0.95 15.62 5.51
CA ASN A 229 0.44 15.07 4.24
C ASN A 229 1.49 14.29 3.45
N PHE A 230 2.76 14.26 3.89
CA PHE A 230 3.84 13.58 3.18
C PHE A 230 3.50 12.14 2.78
N PRO A 231 2.97 11.26 3.66
CA PRO A 231 2.72 9.87 3.31
C PRO A 231 1.68 9.69 2.18
N LEU A 232 0.83 10.70 1.97
CA LEU A 232 -0.29 10.67 1.02
C LEU A 232 -0.08 11.62 -0.17
N CYS A 233 1.05 12.34 -0.22
CA CYS A 233 1.27 13.41 -1.20
C CYS A 233 1.22 12.92 -2.66
N ARG A 234 1.54 11.64 -2.92
CA ARG A 234 1.46 11.01 -4.25
C ARG A 234 0.18 10.22 -4.53
N LEU A 235 -0.77 10.18 -3.59
CA LEU A 235 -2.00 9.41 -3.76
C LEU A 235 -2.88 9.99 -4.88
N ILE A 236 -3.05 11.31 -4.87
CA ILE A 236 -3.80 12.07 -5.91
C ILE A 236 -2.95 12.23 -7.16
N ASP A 237 -1.74 12.79 -7.02
CA ASP A 237 -0.80 12.99 -8.12
C ASP A 237 0.43 12.09 -7.94
N LYS A 238 0.46 10.98 -8.67
CA LYS A 238 1.56 10.02 -8.64
C LYS A 238 2.92 10.63 -8.99
N ASN A 239 2.93 11.73 -9.75
CA ASN A 239 4.14 12.39 -10.21
C ASN A 239 4.56 13.58 -9.33
N LYS A 240 3.82 13.85 -8.24
CA LYS A 240 4.19 14.89 -7.28
C LYS A 240 5.59 14.63 -6.73
N HIS A 241 6.40 15.68 -6.64
CA HIS A 241 7.82 15.62 -6.27
C HIS A 241 8.63 14.65 -7.16
N PRO A 242 8.82 14.95 -8.46
CA PRO A 242 9.52 14.05 -9.38
C PRO A 242 10.97 13.76 -8.94
N ASN A 243 11.58 14.66 -8.19
CA ASN A 243 12.92 14.50 -7.62
C ASN A 243 13.00 13.39 -6.54
N LEU A 244 11.87 12.93 -5.99
CA LEU A 244 11.79 11.75 -5.13
C LEU A 244 11.58 10.46 -5.94
N ASN A 245 12.04 10.38 -7.19
CA ASN A 245 11.95 9.15 -7.96
C ASN A 245 13.19 8.28 -7.67
N HIS A 246 12.99 7.03 -7.26
CA HIS A 246 14.09 6.10 -6.94
C HIS A 246 15.02 5.85 -8.13
N SER A 247 14.54 6.04 -9.38
CA SER A 247 15.38 5.94 -10.58
C SER A 247 16.50 6.99 -10.65
N LEU A 248 16.39 8.10 -9.89
CA LEU A 248 17.43 9.12 -9.77
C LEU A 248 18.53 8.71 -8.78
N TYR A 249 18.31 7.67 -7.97
CA TYR A 249 19.24 7.19 -6.94
C TYR A 249 19.38 5.66 -7.01
N PRO A 250 19.83 5.10 -8.15
CA PRO A 250 19.72 3.68 -8.43
C PRO A 250 20.53 2.80 -7.46
N GLU A 251 21.72 3.22 -7.04
CA GLU A 251 22.56 2.52 -6.07
C GLU A 251 21.87 2.46 -4.70
N LEU A 252 21.38 3.61 -4.22
CA LEU A 252 20.64 3.70 -2.95
C LEU A 252 19.37 2.87 -2.96
N TYR A 253 18.63 2.90 -4.06
CA TYR A 253 17.44 2.08 -4.22
C TYR A 253 17.75 0.58 -4.16
N ALA A 254 18.77 0.12 -4.87
CA ALA A 254 19.11 -1.30 -4.89
C ALA A 254 19.63 -1.78 -3.54
N VAL A 255 20.51 -1.02 -2.88
CA VAL A 255 21.06 -1.40 -1.55
C VAL A 255 20.00 -1.35 -0.46
N SER A 256 19.14 -0.32 -0.45
CA SER A 256 18.04 -0.24 0.54
C SER A 256 17.04 -1.38 0.40
N LEU A 257 16.78 -1.87 -0.82
CA LEU A 257 15.95 -3.07 -1.02
C LEU A 257 16.63 -4.35 -0.53
N LEU A 258 17.95 -4.50 -0.70
CA LEU A 258 18.69 -5.62 -0.12
C LEU A 258 18.57 -5.58 1.41
N TRP A 259 18.86 -4.43 2.01
CA TRP A 259 18.71 -4.23 3.45
C TRP A 259 17.29 -4.49 3.94
N ALA A 260 16.27 -4.00 3.24
CA ALA A 260 14.87 -4.22 3.60
C ALA A 260 14.47 -5.71 3.56
N LYS A 261 15.09 -6.51 2.68
CA LYS A 261 14.88 -7.97 2.64
C LYS A 261 15.54 -8.66 3.83
N GLU A 262 16.80 -8.34 4.09
CA GLU A 262 17.56 -8.94 5.20
C GLU A 262 16.91 -8.60 6.55
N THR A 263 16.36 -7.38 6.68
CA THR A 263 15.61 -6.94 7.88
C THR A 263 14.12 -7.32 7.88
N LYS A 264 13.65 -8.12 6.91
CA LYS A 264 12.26 -8.59 6.77
C LYS A 264 11.21 -7.47 6.68
N LYS A 265 11.59 -6.25 6.31
CA LYS A 265 10.68 -5.14 6.00
C LYS A 265 9.93 -5.33 4.68
N VAL A 266 10.48 -6.14 3.76
CA VAL A 266 9.82 -6.59 2.54
C VAL A 266 9.85 -8.11 2.44
N GLY A 267 8.85 -8.68 1.76
CA GLY A 267 8.85 -10.10 1.43
C GLY A 267 10.02 -10.44 0.49
N MET A 268 10.62 -11.63 0.67
CA MET A 268 11.77 -12.11 -0.14
C MET A 268 11.50 -12.09 -1.65
N ASN A 269 10.23 -12.21 -2.06
CA ASN A 269 9.77 -12.23 -3.45
C ASN A 269 9.76 -10.85 -4.13
N TYR A 270 10.07 -9.76 -3.41
CA TYR A 270 10.12 -8.43 -4.00
C TYR A 270 11.29 -8.34 -4.99
N LYS A 271 11.01 -8.11 -6.28
CA LYS A 271 12.05 -8.15 -7.33
C LYS A 271 12.78 -6.82 -7.43
N VAL A 272 14.10 -6.85 -7.25
CA VAL A 272 14.98 -5.74 -7.66
C VAL A 272 15.06 -5.78 -9.19
N ASN A 273 15.01 -4.63 -9.86
CA ASN A 273 15.18 -4.59 -11.30
C ASN A 273 16.59 -5.13 -11.67
N LYS A 274 16.63 -6.21 -12.47
CA LYS A 274 17.88 -6.90 -12.84
C LYS A 274 18.89 -5.96 -13.49
N SER A 275 18.44 -4.95 -14.23
CA SER A 275 19.33 -3.98 -14.88
C SER A 275 20.17 -3.14 -13.90
N ILE A 276 19.72 -2.99 -12.65
CA ILE A 276 20.44 -2.30 -11.58
C ILE A 276 21.33 -3.29 -10.81
N ALA A 277 20.82 -4.52 -10.59
CA ALA A 277 21.52 -5.57 -9.86
C ALA A 277 22.83 -6.04 -10.54
N ASP A 278 22.84 -6.10 -11.88
CA ASP A 278 23.96 -6.65 -12.64
C ASP A 278 25.09 -5.64 -12.92
N ARG A 279 24.88 -4.35 -12.59
CA ARG A 279 25.79 -3.26 -13.02
C ARG A 279 26.82 -2.81 -11.98
N SER A 280 26.69 -3.17 -10.70
CA SER A 280 27.52 -2.56 -9.66
C SER A 280 28.27 -3.57 -8.79
N ILE A 281 29.60 -3.51 -8.84
CA ILE A 281 30.52 -4.17 -7.89
C ILE A 281 30.14 -3.79 -6.45
N ASP A 282 29.62 -2.57 -6.25
CA ASP A 282 29.22 -2.04 -4.95
C ASP A 282 28.03 -2.81 -4.36
N LEU A 283 27.18 -3.49 -5.15
CA LEU A 283 26.06 -4.26 -4.59
C LEU A 283 26.51 -5.54 -3.89
N ARG A 284 27.56 -6.19 -4.39
CA ARG A 284 28.14 -7.37 -3.72
C ARG A 284 28.78 -6.96 -2.39
N ILE A 285 29.58 -5.89 -2.42
CA ILE A 285 30.24 -5.35 -1.22
C ILE A 285 29.21 -4.82 -0.22
N ALA A 286 28.17 -4.13 -0.71
CA ALA A 286 27.07 -3.65 0.13
C ALA A 286 26.35 -4.79 0.83
N ARG A 287 26.18 -5.95 0.17
CA ARG A 287 25.56 -7.11 0.81
C ARG A 287 26.39 -7.63 1.98
N GLU A 288 27.70 -7.74 1.81
CA GLU A 288 28.63 -8.14 2.88
C GLU A 288 28.65 -7.12 4.04
N LEU A 289 28.58 -5.82 3.72
CA LEU A 289 28.49 -4.74 4.71
C LEU A 289 27.14 -4.73 5.45
N ILE A 290 26.04 -5.08 4.78
CA ILE A 290 24.72 -5.19 5.40
C ILE A 290 24.70 -6.35 6.41
N THR A 291 25.37 -7.46 6.13
CA THR A 291 25.43 -8.64 7.03
C THR A 291 26.52 -8.55 8.09
N GLN A 292 27.27 -7.44 8.17
CA GLN A 292 28.37 -7.20 9.12
C GLN A 292 29.59 -8.13 8.93
N ASP A 293 29.81 -8.65 7.72
CA ASP A 293 30.93 -9.58 7.41
C ASP A 293 32.15 -8.90 6.76
N ALA A 294 32.12 -7.58 6.57
CA ALA A 294 33.11 -6.88 5.76
C ALA A 294 34.35 -6.43 6.56
N LYS A 295 35.54 -6.73 6.03
CA LYS A 295 36.86 -6.35 6.58
C LYS A 295 37.53 -5.17 5.86
N VAL A 296 36.81 -4.51 4.94
CA VAL A 296 37.38 -3.50 4.02
C VAL A 296 36.56 -2.23 4.07
N VAL A 297 37.18 -1.16 4.58
CA VAL A 297 36.60 0.19 4.59
C VAL A 297 37.34 1.05 3.57
N PRO A 298 36.66 1.60 2.54
CA PRO A 298 37.29 2.54 1.63
C PRO A 298 37.69 3.84 2.35
N PRO A 299 38.67 4.59 1.84
CA PRO A 299 39.04 5.89 2.40
C PRO A 299 37.85 6.87 2.40
N ILE A 300 37.68 7.59 3.51
CA ILE A 300 36.55 8.51 3.75
C ILE A 300 37.08 9.90 4.13
N SER A 301 36.59 10.93 3.43
CA SER A 301 36.90 12.33 3.70
C SER A 301 36.39 12.77 5.08
N ALA A 302 36.96 13.82 5.67
CA ALA A 302 36.53 14.32 6.97
C ALA A 302 35.04 14.77 6.96
N GLU A 303 34.61 15.44 5.89
CA GLU A 303 33.23 15.87 5.71
C GLU A 303 32.26 14.68 5.61
N ASP A 304 32.64 13.64 4.88
CA ASP A 304 31.85 12.42 4.78
C ASP A 304 31.73 11.69 6.12
N ARG A 305 32.78 11.70 6.96
CA ARG A 305 32.71 11.12 8.31
C ARG A 305 31.74 11.86 9.21
N ILE A 306 31.75 13.19 9.17
CA ILE A 306 30.79 14.01 9.93
C ILE A 306 29.36 13.64 9.51
N TRP A 307 29.11 13.55 8.20
CA TRP A 307 27.80 13.16 7.70
C TRP A 307 27.42 11.73 8.11
N LEU A 308 28.33 10.75 7.99
CA LEU A 308 28.07 9.35 8.38
C LEU A 308 27.72 9.23 9.86
N ARG A 309 28.45 9.93 10.74
CA ARG A 309 28.11 10.01 12.17
C ARG A 309 26.74 10.64 12.40
N SER A 310 26.38 11.67 11.63
CA SER A 310 25.07 12.35 11.75
C SER A 310 23.88 11.44 11.42
N VAL A 311 24.09 10.39 10.61
CA VAL A 311 23.07 9.37 10.29
C VAL A 311 23.25 8.08 11.09
N GLY A 312 24.07 8.10 12.15
CA GLY A 312 24.30 6.95 13.03
C GLY A 312 25.18 5.85 12.44
N CYS A 313 25.90 6.11 11.35
CA CYS A 313 26.86 5.16 10.79
C CYS A 313 28.19 5.26 11.54
N GLU A 314 28.37 4.39 12.53
CA GLU A 314 29.63 4.25 13.25
C GLU A 314 30.66 3.52 12.38
N ILE A 315 31.84 4.11 12.27
CA ILE A 315 32.97 3.56 11.55
C ILE A 315 34.08 3.40 12.57
N ASP A 316 34.60 2.18 12.73
CA ASP A 316 35.76 1.94 13.57
C ASP A 316 36.98 2.65 12.95
N GLU A 317 37.37 3.76 13.57
CA GLU A 317 38.44 4.62 13.06
C GLU A 317 39.79 3.90 13.03
N GLU A 318 40.02 2.95 13.95
CA GLU A 318 41.27 2.17 13.99
C GLU A 318 41.39 1.25 12.78
N GLU A 319 40.28 0.65 12.36
CA GLU A 319 40.24 -0.26 11.21
C GLU A 319 40.42 0.50 9.88
N VAL A 320 39.85 1.71 9.77
CA VAL A 320 40.07 2.60 8.61
C VAL A 320 41.53 3.03 8.50
N ILE A 321 42.13 3.44 9.63
CA ILE A 321 43.54 3.86 9.66
C ILE A 321 44.46 2.70 9.31
N LYS A 322 44.18 1.48 9.80
CA LYS A 322 44.95 0.27 9.49
C LYS A 322 44.86 -0.09 8.00
N ASN A 323 43.70 0.07 7.39
CA ASN A 323 43.48 -0.20 5.97
C ASN A 323 44.07 0.88 5.04
N LEU A 324 44.02 2.16 5.44
CA LEU A 324 44.71 3.26 4.76
C LEU A 324 46.23 3.02 4.72
N LYS A 325 46.85 2.70 5.87
CA LYS A 325 48.28 2.39 5.96
C LYS A 325 48.67 1.20 5.08
N ARG A 326 47.85 0.14 5.04
CA ARG A 326 48.08 -1.02 4.15
C ARG A 326 47.99 -0.66 2.66
N THR A 327 47.09 0.25 2.29
CA THR A 327 46.88 0.63 0.90
C THR A 327 47.95 1.59 0.40
N ASP A 328 48.42 2.52 1.24
CA ASP A 328 49.56 3.39 0.94
C ASP A 328 50.87 2.61 0.88
N MET A 329 51.10 1.65 1.79
CA MET A 329 52.30 0.78 1.70
C MET A 329 52.31 -0.11 0.45
N ARG A 330 51.15 -0.60 -0.02
CA ARG A 330 51.05 -1.33 -1.29
C ARG A 330 51.27 -0.43 -2.51
N ARG A 331 50.82 0.83 -2.49
CA ARG A 331 51.05 1.80 -3.58
C ARG A 331 52.49 2.32 -3.62
N LEU A 332 53.17 2.33 -2.48
CA LEU A 332 54.59 2.71 -2.38
C LEU A 332 55.55 1.54 -2.65
N GLY A 333 55.05 0.34 -2.96
CA GLY A 333 55.90 -0.84 -3.19
C GLY A 333 56.61 -1.33 -1.92
N ILE A 334 56.14 -0.94 -0.73
CA ILE A 334 56.75 -1.29 0.57
C ILE A 334 55.94 -2.42 1.19
N ILE A 335 55.79 -3.53 0.48
CA ILE A 335 55.56 -4.84 1.10
C ILE A 335 56.34 -5.84 0.25
N ASP A 336 57.64 -5.93 0.51
CA ASP A 336 58.37 -7.16 0.29
C ASP A 336 57.88 -8.16 1.34
N THR A 337 57.08 -9.14 0.92
CA THR A 337 56.93 -10.39 1.67
C THR A 337 58.04 -11.34 1.23
N GLU A 338 59.23 -11.12 1.75
CA GLU A 338 60.03 -12.15 2.43
C GLU A 338 59.34 -12.32 3.82
N GLU A 339 59.00 -13.46 4.39
CA GLU A 339 59.43 -14.85 4.31
C GLU A 339 58.24 -15.80 4.61
N SER A 340 58.48 -17.05 4.23
CA SER A 340 57.83 -18.34 4.54
C SER A 340 57.13 -18.55 5.88
#